data_AF-A0A932BH13-F1
#
_entry.id   AF-A0A932BH13-F1
#
_cell.length_a   1.000
_cell.length_b   1.000
_cell.length_c   1.000
_cell.angle_alpha   90.00
_cell.angle_beta   90.00
_cell.angle_gamma   90.00
#
_symmetry.space_group_name_H-M   'P 1'
#
loop_
_entity.id
_entity.type
_entity.pdbx_description
1 polymer ?
#
loop_
_entity_poly.entity_id
_entity_poly.type
_entity_poly.pdbx_seq_one_letter_code
_entity_poly.pdbx_strand_id
1 'polypeptide(L)'
;MSQTGMPFPDVTKLLEQLKVPGIDMQAIIDARRKDVEALTQANQMAYESMQALARREAEIVQQTISEWQAAMTAMAGKNPAEMASKGTELATQAFGKALANMRELAEMASRSQAQAYDILNRRFQENLEELRKMLQPK
;
A
#
# COMPACT_ATOMS: atom_id res chain seq x y z
N MET A 1 1.03 38.53 -13.52
CA MET A 1 1.12 37.07 -13.61
C MET A 1 2.21 36.62 -12.65
N SER A 2 1.81 36.15 -11.48
CA SER A 2 2.72 35.79 -10.39
C SER A 2 3.28 34.39 -10.65
N GLN A 3 4.57 34.30 -10.93
CA GLN A 3 5.27 33.01 -10.96
C GLN A 3 5.35 32.48 -9.53
N THR A 4 4.52 31.49 -9.21
CA THR A 4 4.69 30.67 -8.01
C THR A 4 5.90 29.76 -8.23
N GLY A 5 7.10 30.32 -8.08
CA GLY A 5 8.33 29.54 -8.02
C GLY A 5 8.26 28.62 -6.80
N MET A 6 8.54 27.33 -7.00
CA MET A 6 8.59 26.38 -5.89
C MET A 6 9.47 26.92 -4.75
N PRO A 7 9.09 26.73 -3.47
CA PRO A 7 9.76 27.35 -2.32
C PRO A 7 11.07 26.65 -1.94
N PHE A 8 11.76 26.08 -2.93
CA PHE A 8 13.06 25.46 -2.73
C PHE A 8 14.10 26.41 -3.34
N PRO A 9 15.08 26.91 -2.56
CA PRO A 9 16.22 27.59 -3.15
C PRO A 9 16.85 26.65 -4.20
N ASP A 10 17.38 27.21 -5.29
CA ASP A 10 18.04 26.49 -6.37
C ASP A 10 19.22 25.70 -5.77
N VAL A 11 18.94 24.46 -5.38
CA VAL A 11 19.82 23.60 -4.57
C VAL A 11 21.15 23.41 -5.30
N THR A 12 21.10 23.39 -6.62
CA THR A 12 22.24 23.38 -7.54
C THR A 12 23.19 24.54 -7.28
N LYS A 13 22.68 25.78 -7.21
CA LYS A 13 23.50 26.99 -6.95
C LYS A 13 24.06 27.04 -5.54
N LEU A 14 23.32 26.53 -4.55
CA LEU A 14 23.78 26.45 -3.17
C LEU A 14 24.93 25.44 -3.03
N LEU A 15 24.83 24.30 -3.73
CA LEU A 15 25.82 23.23 -3.74
C LEU A 15 27.08 23.60 -4.55
N GLU A 16 26.94 24.36 -5.65
CA GLU A 16 28.09 24.89 -6.41
C GLU A 16 28.95 25.88 -5.60
N GLN A 17 28.33 26.64 -4.70
CA GLN A 17 29.04 27.58 -3.82
C GLN A 17 29.68 26.89 -2.61
N LEU A 18 29.17 25.73 -2.20
CA LEU A 18 29.68 24.89 -1.11
C LEU A 18 30.62 23.79 -1.62
N LYS A 19 31.48 24.06 -2.63
CA LYS A 19 32.50 23.08 -3.06
C LYS A 19 33.45 22.76 -1.91
N VAL A 20 33.10 21.76 -1.11
CA VAL A 20 33.92 21.22 -0.02
C VAL A 20 34.92 20.25 -0.66
N PRO A 21 36.24 20.51 -0.55
CA PRO A 21 37.26 19.61 -1.06
C PRO A 21 37.08 18.19 -0.50
N GLY A 22 37.05 17.18 -1.36
CA GLY A 22 36.90 15.77 -0.97
C GLY A 22 35.47 15.21 -0.99
N ILE A 23 34.45 16.02 -1.29
CA ILE A 23 33.04 15.58 -1.38
C ILE A 23 32.59 15.48 -2.84
N ASP A 24 32.01 14.34 -3.22
CA ASP A 24 31.40 14.13 -4.55
C ASP A 24 29.98 14.69 -4.60
N MET A 25 29.83 15.87 -5.19
CA MET A 25 28.54 16.56 -5.28
C MET A 25 27.55 15.86 -6.23
N GLN A 26 28.04 15.19 -7.26
CA GLN A 26 27.19 14.45 -8.19
C GLN A 26 26.56 13.26 -7.47
N ALA A 27 27.34 12.56 -6.66
CA ALA A 27 26.85 11.47 -5.82
C ALA A 27 25.78 11.93 -4.81
N ILE A 28 25.89 13.15 -4.25
CA ILE A 28 24.86 13.72 -3.37
C ILE A 28 23.56 14.00 -4.14
N ILE A 29 23.66 14.63 -5.32
CA ILE A 29 22.49 14.93 -6.15
C ILE A 29 21.78 13.64 -6.56
N ASP A 30 22.54 12.63 -6.97
CA ASP A 30 21.98 11.33 -7.35
C ASP A 30 21.36 10.61 -6.14
N ALA A 31 21.95 10.68 -4.96
CA ALA A 31 21.35 10.16 -3.72
C ALA A 31 20.01 10.83 -3.41
N ARG A 32 19.92 12.17 -3.54
CA ARG A 32 18.65 12.91 -3.34
C ARG A 32 17.61 12.57 -4.38
N ARG A 33 17.99 12.35 -5.65
CA ARG A 33 17.07 11.86 -6.68
C ARG A 33 16.49 10.50 -6.27
N LYS A 34 17.32 9.55 -5.85
CA LYS A 34 16.87 8.22 -5.39
C LYS A 34 15.96 8.30 -4.16
N ASP A 35 16.23 9.22 -3.23
CA ASP A 35 15.38 9.43 -2.05
C ASP A 35 13.95 9.86 -2.48
N VAL A 36 13.84 10.77 -3.45
CA VAL A 36 12.55 11.20 -4.02
C VAL A 36 11.85 10.07 -4.78
N GLU A 37 12.60 9.28 -5.55
CA GLU A 37 12.06 8.13 -6.28
C GLU A 37 11.50 7.08 -5.31
N ALA A 38 12.20 6.78 -4.23
CA ALA A 38 11.75 5.84 -3.20
C ALA A 38 10.47 6.32 -2.51
N LEU A 39 10.38 7.61 -2.15
CA LEU A 39 9.17 8.20 -1.60
C LEU A 39 8.00 8.14 -2.59
N THR A 40 8.26 8.40 -3.86
CA THR A 40 7.25 8.31 -4.93
C THR A 40 6.75 6.88 -5.09
N GLN A 41 7.65 5.90 -5.11
CA GLN A 41 7.29 4.48 -5.19
C GLN A 41 6.50 4.01 -3.96
N ALA A 42 6.90 4.43 -2.75
CA ALA A 42 6.16 4.10 -1.53
C ALA A 42 4.74 4.69 -1.54
N ASN A 43 4.58 5.93 -2.01
CA ASN A 43 3.27 6.55 -2.19
C ASN A 43 2.43 5.80 -3.23
N GLN A 44 3.02 5.47 -4.39
CA GLN A 44 2.32 4.72 -5.43
C GLN A 44 1.84 3.36 -4.91
N MET A 45 2.69 2.61 -4.20
CA MET A 45 2.34 1.35 -3.55
C MET A 45 1.18 1.52 -2.56
N ALA A 46 1.18 2.60 -1.76
CA ALA A 46 0.10 2.88 -0.84
C ALA A 46 -1.24 3.14 -1.58
N TYR A 47 -1.22 3.92 -2.67
CA TYR A 47 -2.40 4.16 -3.51
C TYR A 47 -2.94 2.87 -4.15
N GLU A 48 -2.05 2.05 -4.72
CA GLU A 48 -2.41 0.76 -5.32
C GLU A 48 -3.01 -0.19 -4.27
N SER A 49 -2.45 -0.19 -3.05
CA SER A 49 -2.98 -0.97 -1.93
C SER A 49 -4.37 -0.52 -1.50
N MET A 50 -4.62 0.80 -1.41
CA MET A 50 -5.95 1.34 -1.13
C MET A 50 -6.96 0.96 -2.22
N GLN A 51 -6.54 1.02 -3.48
CA GLN A 51 -7.38 0.61 -4.60
C GLN A 51 -7.71 -0.89 -4.56
N ALA A 52 -6.72 -1.73 -4.22
CA ALA A 52 -6.92 -3.17 -4.08
C ALA A 52 -7.91 -3.49 -2.95
N LEU A 53 -7.77 -2.84 -1.79
CA LEU A 53 -8.72 -2.98 -0.68
C LEU A 53 -10.14 -2.57 -1.09
N ALA A 54 -10.30 -1.41 -1.74
CA ALA A 54 -11.61 -0.93 -2.18
C ALA A 54 -12.27 -1.87 -3.20
N ARG A 55 -11.49 -2.44 -4.14
CA ARG A 55 -11.99 -3.46 -5.07
C ARG A 55 -12.45 -4.70 -4.33
N ARG A 56 -11.68 -5.17 -3.35
CA ARG A 56 -12.05 -6.36 -2.58
C ARG A 56 -13.32 -6.15 -1.74
N GLU A 57 -13.47 -4.99 -1.12
CA GLU A 57 -14.73 -4.65 -0.42
C GLU A 57 -15.93 -4.66 -1.38
N ALA A 58 -15.78 -4.12 -2.60
CA ALA A 58 -16.84 -4.15 -3.60
C ALA A 58 -17.20 -5.58 -4.04
N GLU A 59 -16.21 -6.44 -4.22
CA GLU A 59 -16.43 -7.86 -4.53
C GLU A 59 -17.17 -8.59 -3.40
N ILE A 60 -16.79 -8.36 -2.13
CA ILE A 60 -17.46 -8.94 -0.97
C ILE A 60 -18.94 -8.53 -0.94
N VAL A 61 -19.24 -7.26 -1.23
CA VAL A 61 -20.63 -6.77 -1.31
C VAL A 61 -21.40 -7.47 -2.44
N GLN A 62 -20.82 -7.56 -3.63
CA GLN A 62 -21.46 -8.26 -4.76
C GLN A 62 -21.74 -9.73 -4.44
N GLN A 63 -20.75 -10.43 -3.88
CA GLN A 63 -20.89 -11.81 -3.43
C GLN A 63 -22.02 -11.95 -2.40
N THR A 64 -22.05 -11.06 -1.41
CA THR A 64 -23.09 -11.08 -0.36
C THR A 64 -24.50 -10.90 -0.94
N ILE A 65 -24.68 -9.99 -1.90
CA ILE A 65 -25.98 -9.77 -2.58
C ILE A 65 -26.41 -11.00 -3.38
N SER A 66 -25.49 -11.60 -4.15
CA SER A 66 -25.78 -12.81 -4.92
C SER A 66 -26.15 -13.98 -4.02
N GLU A 67 -25.43 -14.16 -2.92
CA GLU A 67 -25.70 -15.21 -1.93
C GLU A 67 -27.05 -15.03 -1.23
N TRP A 68 -27.39 -13.79 -0.88
CA TRP A 68 -28.70 -13.47 -0.33
C TRP A 68 -29.83 -13.84 -1.29
N GLN A 69 -29.71 -13.47 -2.57
CA GLN A 69 -30.70 -13.83 -3.58
C GLN A 69 -30.85 -15.35 -3.72
N ALA A 70 -29.72 -16.07 -3.77
CA ALA A 70 -29.72 -17.53 -3.83
C ALA A 70 -30.37 -18.18 -2.59
N ALA A 71 -30.10 -17.65 -1.39
CA ALA A 71 -30.71 -18.12 -0.16
C ALA A 71 -32.24 -17.92 -0.16
N MET A 72 -32.72 -16.76 -0.60
CA MET A 72 -34.15 -16.48 -0.73
C MET A 72 -34.84 -17.44 -1.71
N THR A 73 -34.22 -17.70 -2.87
CA THR A 73 -34.74 -18.68 -3.84
C THR A 73 -34.73 -20.09 -3.26
N ALA A 74 -33.69 -20.49 -2.54
CA ALA A 74 -33.57 -21.83 -1.94
C ALA A 74 -34.58 -22.10 -0.81
N MET A 75 -35.14 -21.06 -0.21
CA MET A 75 -36.13 -21.14 0.87
C MET A 75 -37.58 -21.06 0.36
N ALA A 76 -37.80 -20.62 -0.89
CA ALA A 76 -39.13 -20.48 -1.45
C ALA A 76 -39.87 -21.82 -1.55
N GLY A 77 -41.10 -21.88 -1.01
CA GLY A 77 -41.96 -23.07 -1.08
C GLY A 77 -41.61 -24.23 -0.15
N LYS A 78 -40.65 -24.07 0.77
CA LYS A 78 -40.25 -25.11 1.72
C LYS A 78 -41.10 -25.15 2.99
N ASN A 79 -41.21 -26.33 3.60
CA ASN A 79 -41.92 -26.51 4.86
C ASN A 79 -41.11 -25.97 6.07
N PRO A 80 -41.73 -25.75 7.25
CA PRO A 80 -41.05 -25.13 8.40
C PRO A 80 -39.82 -25.89 8.92
N ALA A 81 -39.81 -27.23 8.85
CA ALA A 81 -38.69 -28.04 9.32
C ALA A 81 -37.48 -27.93 8.38
N GLU A 82 -37.71 -27.95 7.07
CA GLU A 82 -36.66 -27.74 6.06
C GLU A 82 -36.10 -26.32 6.10
N MET A 83 -36.96 -25.32 6.34
CA MET A 83 -36.54 -23.94 6.53
C MET A 83 -35.64 -23.77 7.77
N ALA A 84 -35.96 -24.43 8.89
CA ALA A 84 -35.15 -24.38 10.09
C ALA A 84 -33.76 -24.99 9.88
N SER A 85 -33.69 -26.20 9.31
CA SER A 85 -32.41 -26.85 9.01
C SER A 85 -31.56 -26.04 8.02
N LYS A 86 -32.18 -25.50 6.97
CA LYS A 86 -31.47 -24.70 5.97
C LYS A 86 -31.01 -23.35 6.53
N GLY A 87 -31.78 -22.75 7.45
CA GLY A 87 -31.39 -21.54 8.16
C GLY A 87 -30.10 -21.71 8.97
N THR A 88 -29.96 -22.82 9.71
CA THR A 88 -28.74 -23.12 10.47
C THR A 88 -27.52 -23.33 9.57
N GLU A 89 -27.70 -24.02 8.44
CA GLU A 89 -26.64 -24.25 7.45
C GLU A 89 -26.17 -22.92 6.82
N LEU A 90 -27.12 -22.07 6.41
CA LEU A 90 -26.85 -20.75 5.83
C LEU A 90 -26.14 -19.84 6.84
N ALA A 91 -26.57 -19.83 8.11
CA ALA A 91 -25.92 -19.06 9.16
C ALA A 91 -24.46 -19.50 9.39
N THR A 92 -24.21 -20.81 9.41
CA THR A 92 -22.86 -21.36 9.58
C THR A 92 -21.96 -20.98 8.40
N GLN A 93 -22.46 -21.09 7.17
CA GLN A 93 -21.74 -20.69 5.96
C GLN A 93 -21.44 -19.19 5.94
N ALA A 94 -22.42 -18.35 6.28
CA ALA A 94 -22.26 -16.90 6.35
C ALA A 94 -21.20 -16.49 7.38
N PHE A 95 -21.20 -17.11 8.56
CA PHE A 95 -20.19 -16.86 9.59
C PHE A 95 -18.78 -17.27 9.14
N GLY A 96 -18.64 -18.44 8.52
CA GLY A 96 -17.37 -18.90 7.96
C GLY A 96 -16.82 -17.95 6.89
N LYS A 97 -17.68 -17.47 5.99
CA LYS A 97 -17.31 -16.49 4.96
C LYS A 97 -16.93 -15.13 5.53
N ALA A 98 -17.69 -14.61 6.50
CA ALA A 98 -17.34 -13.37 7.17
C ALA A 98 -15.96 -13.44 7.81
N LEU A 99 -15.61 -14.55 8.48
CA LEU A 99 -14.28 -14.74 9.05
C LEU A 99 -13.19 -14.82 7.98
N ALA A 100 -13.44 -15.51 6.87
CA ALA A 100 -12.51 -15.58 5.75
C ALA A 100 -12.25 -14.20 5.12
N ASN A 101 -13.31 -13.44 4.84
CA ASN A 101 -13.22 -12.08 4.29
C ASN A 101 -12.47 -11.14 5.23
N MET A 102 -12.72 -11.20 6.55
CA MET A 102 -11.98 -10.40 7.53
C MET A 102 -10.48 -10.74 7.55
N ARG A 103 -10.13 -12.03 7.49
CA ARG A 103 -8.72 -12.46 7.42
C ARG A 103 -8.04 -11.93 6.16
N GLU A 104 -8.69 -12.06 5.02
CA GLU A 104 -8.16 -11.61 3.74
C GLU A 104 -7.91 -10.09 3.73
N LEU A 105 -8.88 -9.29 4.19
CA LEU A 105 -8.73 -7.84 4.29
C LEU A 105 -7.60 -7.44 5.25
N ALA A 106 -7.49 -8.12 6.41
CA ALA A 106 -6.42 -7.88 7.37
C ALA A 106 -5.04 -8.22 6.78
N GLU A 107 -4.92 -9.32 6.05
CA GLU A 107 -3.69 -9.68 5.35
C GLU A 107 -3.33 -8.68 4.25
N MET A 108 -4.31 -8.20 3.47
CA MET A 108 -4.07 -7.16 2.46
C MET A 108 -3.53 -5.87 3.09
N ALA A 109 -4.14 -5.43 4.20
CA ALA A 109 -3.71 -4.25 4.92
C ALA A 109 -2.30 -4.42 5.54
N SER A 110 -1.99 -5.62 6.07
CA SER A 110 -0.67 -5.93 6.62
C SER A 110 0.41 -5.96 5.53
N ARG A 111 0.12 -6.59 4.39
CA ARG A 111 1.04 -6.65 3.23
C ARG A 111 1.37 -5.25 2.70
N SER A 112 0.38 -4.37 2.59
CA SER A 112 0.58 -2.99 2.15
C SER A 112 1.58 -2.25 3.02
N GLN A 113 1.45 -2.34 4.35
CA GLN A 113 2.34 -1.68 5.30
C GLN A 113 3.77 -2.24 5.22
N ALA A 114 3.91 -3.56 5.13
CA ALA A 114 5.21 -4.22 4.99
C ALA A 114 5.92 -3.80 3.69
N GLN A 115 5.21 -3.75 2.56
CA GLN A 115 5.80 -3.37 1.27
C GLN A 115 6.28 -1.91 1.24
N ALA A 116 5.49 -0.98 1.78
CA ALA A 116 5.91 0.41 1.90
C ALA A 116 7.14 0.56 2.82
N TYR A 117 7.16 -0.15 3.94
CA TYR A 117 8.31 -0.18 4.85
C TYR A 117 9.57 -0.75 4.18
N ASP A 118 9.45 -1.83 3.41
CA ASP A 118 10.59 -2.45 2.73
C ASP A 118 11.24 -1.51 1.70
N ILE A 119 10.44 -0.73 0.97
CA ILE A 119 10.94 0.30 0.03
C ILE A 119 11.78 1.34 0.79
N LEU A 120 11.24 1.86 1.90
CA LEU A 120 11.91 2.89 2.70
C LEU A 120 13.15 2.34 3.42
N ASN A 121 13.08 1.13 3.97
CA ASN A 121 14.19 0.47 4.65
C ASN A 121 15.33 0.17 3.68
N ARG A 122 15.04 -0.32 2.46
CA ARG A 122 16.05 -0.51 1.42
C ARG A 122 16.76 0.80 1.11
N ARG A 123 15.99 1.88 0.90
CA ARG A 123 16.57 3.20 0.60
C ARG A 123 17.42 3.73 1.74
N PHE A 124 16.99 3.52 2.99
CA PHE A 124 17.78 3.87 4.17
C PHE A 124 19.12 3.13 4.20
N GLN A 125 19.13 1.83 3.93
CA GLN A 125 20.37 1.03 3.86
C GLN A 125 21.31 1.51 2.75
N GLU A 126 20.77 1.75 1.55
CA GLU A 126 21.56 2.29 0.43
C GLU A 126 22.17 3.66 0.76
N ASN A 127 21.44 4.53 1.46
CA ASN A 127 21.93 5.84 1.88
C ASN A 127 23.09 5.72 2.89
N LEU A 128 23.04 4.73 3.81
CA LEU A 128 24.16 4.43 4.70
C LEU A 128 25.40 3.94 3.94
N GLU A 129 25.23 3.15 2.89
CA GLU A 129 26.34 2.72 2.04
C GLU A 129 26.93 3.86 1.23
N GLU A 130 26.09 4.74 0.67
CA GLU A 130 26.51 5.94 -0.06
C GLU A 130 27.30 6.87 0.88
N LEU A 131 26.82 7.12 2.10
CA LEU A 131 27.54 7.90 3.11
C LEU A 131 28.89 7.28 3.47
N ARG A 132 28.95 5.94 3.66
CA ARG A 132 30.21 5.24 3.91
C ARG A 132 31.21 5.42 2.77
N LYS A 133 30.77 5.33 1.51
CA LYS A 133 31.62 5.54 0.33
C LYS A 133 32.13 6.98 0.25
N MET A 134 31.30 7.96 0.63
CA MET A 134 31.71 9.38 0.67
C MET A 134 32.72 9.71 1.77
N LEU A 135 32.71 8.96 2.89
CA LEU A 135 33.60 9.17 4.04
C LEU A 135 34.90 8.35 3.98
N GLN A 136 35.03 7.42 3.03
CA GLN A 136 36.28 6.69 2.83
C GLN A 136 37.34 7.60 2.21
N PRO A 137 38.55 7.70 2.80
CA PRO A 137 39.65 8.41 2.16
C PRO A 137 40.03 7.71 0.85
N LYS A 138 40.35 8.51 -0.17
CA LYS A 138 40.87 8.02 -1.45
C LYS A 138 42.21 7.30 -1.29
#